data_AF-A0A9D6J601-F1
#
_entry.id   AF-A0A9D6J601-F1
#
_cell.length_a   1.000
_cell.length_b   1.000
_cell.length_c   1.000
_cell.angle_alpha   90.00
_cell.angle_beta   90.00
_cell.angle_gamma   90.00
#
_symmetry.space_group_name_H-M   'P 1'
#
loop_
_entity.id
_entity.type
_entity.pdbx_description
1 polymer ?
#
loop_
_entity_poly.entity_id
_entity_poly.type
_entity_poly.pdbx_seq_one_letter_code
_entity_poly.pdbx_strand_id
1 'polypeptide(L)'
;MKNTLITLVFAVFPIIVLQVAIWQVEQLEVEKKIRQKWMEHERLLAKLNDADDQPGMVGRSIRKFFDQMRKIPPSERQSELRKLFRLYPNTIDLYIFSPSGKVIGNLSSKRHSHRAIGRVFGAMVQDKNGKQMSAGETGLLNAILNSSVGLDLLRYSGRIMILGKRDTDGFAGWDFTKATNEDDLGGYFALIHPRGFIPDRTLKLSIQWLNRRWKQTKFGYVDIATTPIRFNVSNSLVNENFLNDVLVAISGYNRHIRRKNCHVSLALRKGNGYLLAISPLPVFFPEWFSLAVNISCLLWFSLVFHGVAKGEQTFSIRIPFKLVGLFIFAVGTPAIILLIG
;
A
#
# COMPACT_ATOMS: atom_id res chain seq x y z
N MET A 1 -12.71 62.07 -8.18
CA MET A 1 -13.55 60.97 -7.64
C MET A 1 -14.16 60.05 -8.71
N LYS A 2 -14.75 60.54 -9.81
CA LYS A 2 -15.30 59.65 -10.86
C LYS A 2 -14.24 58.78 -11.55
N ASN A 3 -13.09 59.34 -11.93
CA ASN A 3 -12.03 58.59 -12.63
C ASN A 3 -11.38 57.52 -11.74
N THR A 4 -11.19 57.80 -10.45
CA THR A 4 -10.67 56.84 -9.46
C THR A 4 -11.61 55.65 -9.24
N LEU A 5 -12.94 55.89 -9.20
CA LEU A 5 -13.94 54.82 -9.09
C LEU A 5 -13.95 53.94 -10.35
N ILE A 6 -13.85 54.55 -11.54
CA ILE A 6 -13.82 53.84 -12.82
C ILE A 6 -12.57 52.95 -12.92
N THR A 7 -11.40 53.44 -12.57
CA THR A 7 -10.16 52.63 -12.56
C THR A 7 -10.26 51.48 -11.56
N LEU A 8 -10.82 51.71 -10.36
CA LEU A 8 -10.97 50.65 -9.36
C LEU A 8 -11.96 49.56 -9.81
N VAL A 9 -13.09 49.95 -10.38
CA VAL A 9 -14.14 49.00 -10.82
C VAL A 9 -13.76 48.28 -12.13
N PHE A 10 -13.08 48.92 -13.08
CA PHE A 10 -12.83 48.33 -14.41
C PHE A 10 -11.40 47.85 -14.63
N ALA A 11 -10.42 48.37 -13.88
CA ALA A 11 -9.04 47.86 -13.95
C ALA A 11 -8.77 46.82 -12.85
N VAL A 12 -9.09 47.14 -11.60
CA VAL A 12 -8.67 46.32 -10.45
C VAL A 12 -9.61 45.14 -10.21
N PHE A 13 -10.93 45.34 -10.27
CA PHE A 13 -11.89 44.27 -10.00
C PHE A 13 -11.74 43.05 -10.92
N PRO A 14 -11.60 43.17 -12.26
CA PRO A 14 -11.42 41.99 -13.12
C PRO A 14 -10.14 41.21 -12.79
N ILE A 15 -9.06 41.91 -12.41
CA ILE A 15 -7.79 41.28 -12.00
C ILE A 15 -7.98 40.48 -10.72
N ILE A 16 -8.60 41.07 -9.70
CA ILE A 16 -8.87 40.38 -8.43
C ILE A 16 -9.75 39.16 -8.67
N VAL A 17 -10.84 39.31 -9.43
CA VAL A 17 -11.76 38.21 -9.72
C VAL A 17 -11.05 37.08 -10.47
N LEU A 18 -10.22 37.40 -11.46
CA LEU A 18 -9.43 36.41 -12.19
C LEU A 18 -8.45 35.68 -11.28
N GLN A 19 -7.69 36.40 -10.44
CA GLN A 19 -6.73 35.81 -9.51
C GLN A 19 -7.41 34.92 -8.46
N VAL A 20 -8.52 35.38 -7.87
CA VAL A 20 -9.30 34.59 -6.91
C VAL A 20 -9.88 33.35 -7.57
N ALA A 21 -10.41 33.47 -8.79
CA ALA A 21 -10.97 32.33 -9.51
C ALA A 21 -9.89 31.29 -9.86
N ILE A 22 -8.71 31.70 -10.32
CA ILE A 22 -7.58 30.79 -10.58
C ILE A 22 -7.18 30.07 -9.30
N TRP A 23 -7.03 30.81 -8.19
CA TRP A 23 -6.65 30.23 -6.91
C TRP A 23 -7.70 29.24 -6.38
N GLN A 24 -8.99 29.57 -6.48
CA GLN A 24 -10.08 28.67 -6.06
C GLN A 24 -10.11 27.39 -6.90
N VAL A 25 -10.00 27.51 -8.23
CA VAL A 25 -9.98 26.35 -9.14
C VAL A 25 -8.76 25.48 -8.87
N GLU A 26 -7.58 26.09 -8.73
CA GLU A 26 -6.35 25.36 -8.41
C GLU A 26 -6.49 24.62 -7.08
N GLN A 27 -6.98 25.28 -6.02
CA GLN A 27 -7.19 24.63 -4.73
C GLN A 27 -8.14 23.43 -4.83
N LEU A 28 -9.29 23.59 -5.50
CA LEU A 28 -10.28 22.53 -5.64
C LEU A 28 -9.72 21.32 -6.42
N GLU A 29 -9.06 21.55 -7.55
CA GLU A 29 -8.50 20.47 -8.37
C GLU A 29 -7.26 19.83 -7.73
N VAL A 30 -6.40 20.61 -7.06
CA VAL A 30 -5.28 20.08 -6.27
C VAL A 30 -5.81 19.22 -5.13
N GLU A 31 -6.82 19.67 -4.38
CA GLU A 31 -7.42 18.88 -3.30
C GLU A 31 -8.06 17.59 -3.81
N LYS A 32 -8.77 17.65 -4.94
CA LYS A 32 -9.36 16.48 -5.58
C LYS A 32 -8.30 15.47 -6.01
N LYS A 33 -7.21 15.92 -6.65
CA LYS A 33 -6.06 15.07 -7.02
C LYS A 33 -5.36 14.49 -5.78
N ILE A 34 -5.21 15.27 -4.71
CA ILE A 34 -4.65 14.79 -3.45
C ILE A 34 -5.54 13.70 -2.84
N ARG A 35 -6.86 13.88 -2.80
CA ARG A 35 -7.80 12.86 -2.29
C ARG A 35 -7.73 11.58 -3.10
N GLN A 36 -7.66 11.68 -4.43
CA GLN A 36 -7.45 10.52 -5.30
C GLN A 36 -6.12 9.82 -4.99
N LYS A 37 -5.03 10.58 -4.83
CA LYS A 37 -3.72 10.04 -4.45
C LYS A 37 -3.72 9.40 -3.06
N TRP A 38 -4.46 9.94 -2.10
CA TRP A 38 -4.62 9.31 -0.79
C TRP A 38 -5.28 7.95 -0.89
N MET A 39 -6.36 7.81 -1.67
CA MET A 39 -7.00 6.51 -1.89
C MET A 39 -6.04 5.52 -2.60
N GLU A 40 -5.24 5.98 -3.56
CA GLU A 40 -4.19 5.16 -4.18
C GLU A 40 -3.14 4.72 -3.16
N HIS A 41 -2.65 5.66 -2.35
CA HIS A 41 -1.69 5.37 -1.29
C HIS A 41 -2.24 4.35 -0.30
N GLU A 42 -3.47 4.51 0.19
CA GLU A 42 -4.09 3.57 1.13
C GLU A 42 -4.18 2.15 0.56
N ARG A 43 -4.57 2.00 -0.71
CA ARG A 43 -4.60 0.69 -1.38
C ARG A 43 -3.21 0.06 -1.48
N LEU A 44 -2.18 0.85 -1.78
CA LEU A 44 -0.80 0.36 -1.89
C LEU A 44 -0.18 0.08 -0.52
N LEU A 45 -0.46 0.91 0.48
CA LEU A 45 -0.05 0.70 1.86
C LEU A 45 -0.73 -0.53 2.47
N ALA A 46 -1.99 -0.81 2.16
CA ALA A 46 -2.66 -2.05 2.54
C ALA A 46 -1.94 -3.28 1.95
N LYS A 47 -1.55 -3.24 0.66
CA LYS A 47 -0.76 -4.31 0.03
C LYS A 47 0.62 -4.48 0.68
N LEU A 48 1.26 -3.38 1.11
CA LEU A 48 2.51 -3.45 1.86
C LEU A 48 2.29 -4.03 3.26
N ASN A 49 1.18 -3.70 3.92
CA ASN A 49 0.84 -4.24 5.23
C ASN A 49 0.57 -5.76 5.16
N ASP A 50 -0.03 -6.24 4.07
CA ASP A 50 -0.17 -7.67 3.78
C ASP A 50 1.17 -8.37 3.49
N ALA A 51 2.16 -7.62 3.03
CA ALA A 51 3.53 -8.08 2.80
C ALA A 51 4.40 -8.04 4.06
N ASP A 52 4.02 -7.22 5.06
CA ASP A 52 4.60 -7.21 6.42
C ASP A 52 4.23 -8.49 7.20
N ASP A 53 3.23 -9.26 6.72
CA ASP A 53 2.90 -10.59 7.21
C ASP A 53 3.82 -11.67 6.63
N GLN A 54 5.04 -11.76 7.16
CA GLN A 54 6.01 -12.76 6.73
C GLN A 54 5.49 -14.21 6.85
N PRO A 55 4.85 -14.63 7.97
CA PRO A 55 4.25 -15.97 8.07
C PRO A 55 3.20 -16.22 6.98
N GLY A 56 2.29 -15.27 6.77
CA GLY A 56 1.26 -15.38 5.74
C GLY A 56 1.84 -15.47 4.33
N MET A 57 2.91 -14.73 4.04
CA MET A 57 3.61 -14.79 2.76
C MET A 57 4.29 -16.16 2.54
N VAL A 58 4.98 -16.67 3.56
CA VAL A 58 5.61 -17.99 3.49
C VAL A 58 4.54 -19.07 3.24
N GLY A 59 3.42 -19.01 3.95
CA GLY A 59 2.31 -19.93 3.71
C GLY A 59 1.72 -19.87 2.31
N ARG A 60 1.47 -18.67 1.77
CA ARG A 60 1.03 -18.49 0.38
C ARG A 60 2.05 -19.05 -0.61
N SER A 61 3.34 -18.88 -0.32
CA SER A 61 4.44 -19.42 -1.14
C SER A 61 4.47 -20.95 -1.12
N ILE A 62 4.30 -21.57 0.05
CA ILE A 62 4.24 -23.04 0.20
C ILE A 62 3.04 -23.60 -0.56
N ARG A 63 1.86 -22.99 -0.42
CA ARG A 63 0.65 -23.43 -1.13
C ARG A 63 0.84 -23.34 -2.65
N LYS A 64 1.30 -22.19 -3.15
CA LYS A 64 1.57 -22.00 -4.59
C LYS A 64 2.63 -22.97 -5.09
N PHE A 65 3.68 -23.21 -4.30
CA PHE A 65 4.72 -24.19 -4.60
C PHE A 65 4.13 -25.61 -4.70
N PHE A 66 3.25 -26.00 -3.79
CA PHE A 66 2.59 -27.30 -3.82
C PHE A 66 1.71 -27.45 -5.08
N ASP A 67 0.90 -26.43 -5.41
CA ASP A 67 0.07 -26.41 -6.61
C ASP A 67 0.90 -26.51 -7.90
N GLN A 68 2.12 -25.95 -7.90
CA GLN A 68 3.08 -26.07 -9.00
C GLN A 68 3.70 -27.47 -9.07
N MET A 69 4.14 -28.03 -7.93
CA MET A 69 4.76 -29.35 -7.86
C MET A 69 3.85 -30.47 -8.40
N ARG A 70 2.53 -30.32 -8.27
CA ARG A 70 1.55 -31.26 -8.85
C ARG A 70 1.56 -31.30 -10.37
N LYS A 71 1.91 -30.18 -11.01
CA LYS A 71 1.93 -30.05 -12.48
C LYS A 71 3.27 -30.46 -13.10
N ILE A 72 4.28 -30.73 -12.26
CA ILE A 72 5.66 -30.98 -12.68
C ILE A 72 5.96 -32.49 -12.57
N PRO A 73 6.76 -33.06 -13.50
CA PRO A 73 7.17 -34.46 -13.43
C PRO A 73 7.86 -34.83 -12.10
N PRO A 74 7.68 -36.05 -11.58
CA PRO A 74 8.29 -36.49 -10.32
C PRO A 74 9.81 -36.30 -10.24
N SER A 75 10.51 -36.45 -11.37
CA SER A 75 11.97 -36.28 -11.49
C SER A 75 12.44 -34.86 -11.17
N GLU A 76 11.61 -33.84 -11.43
CA GLU A 76 11.98 -32.42 -11.27
C GLU A 76 11.60 -31.85 -9.90
N ARG A 77 10.66 -32.49 -9.18
CA ARG A 77 10.12 -32.02 -7.88
C ARG A 77 11.21 -31.74 -6.85
N GLN A 78 12.26 -32.56 -6.80
CA GLN A 78 13.35 -32.38 -5.84
C GLN A 78 14.17 -31.11 -6.13
N SER A 79 14.32 -30.74 -7.40
CA SER A 79 15.03 -29.52 -7.79
C SER A 79 14.25 -28.27 -7.39
N GLU A 80 12.92 -28.29 -7.56
CA GLU A 80 12.02 -27.21 -7.13
C GLU A 80 12.00 -27.07 -5.61
N LEU A 81 11.96 -28.18 -4.87
CA LEU A 81 12.04 -28.15 -3.42
C LEU A 81 13.34 -27.49 -2.92
N ARG A 82 14.47 -27.75 -3.58
CA ARG A 82 15.73 -27.06 -3.26
C ARG A 82 15.64 -25.55 -3.52
N LYS A 83 14.93 -25.10 -4.55
CA LYS A 83 14.71 -23.66 -4.81
C LYS A 83 13.90 -23.03 -3.66
N LEU A 84 12.85 -23.69 -3.19
CA LEU A 84 12.06 -23.22 -2.05
C LEU A 84 12.92 -23.06 -0.78
N PHE A 85 13.73 -24.06 -0.43
CA PHE A 85 14.60 -23.99 0.75
C PHE A 85 15.73 -22.96 0.61
N ARG A 86 16.20 -22.66 -0.61
CA ARG A 86 17.12 -21.53 -0.84
C ARG A 86 16.46 -20.18 -0.60
N LEU A 87 15.18 -20.03 -0.92
CA LEU A 87 14.43 -18.79 -0.68
C LEU A 87 14.16 -18.57 0.81
N TYR A 88 13.85 -19.66 1.53
CA TYR A 88 13.45 -19.67 2.94
C TYR A 88 14.34 -20.60 3.78
N PRO A 89 15.63 -20.28 3.93
CA PRO A 89 16.57 -21.13 4.67
C PRO A 89 16.16 -21.22 6.14
N ASN A 90 16.15 -22.43 6.70
CA ASN A 90 15.83 -22.73 8.10
C ASN A 90 14.49 -22.15 8.61
N THR A 91 13.59 -21.81 7.69
CA THR A 91 12.32 -21.15 8.00
C THR A 91 11.14 -22.12 7.97
N ILE A 92 11.29 -23.26 7.26
CA ILE A 92 10.19 -24.17 6.96
C ILE A 92 10.63 -25.61 7.15
N ASP A 93 9.84 -26.38 7.89
CA ASP A 93 9.81 -27.84 7.85
C ASP A 93 8.60 -28.28 7.03
N LEU A 94 8.84 -28.81 5.82
CA LEU A 94 7.78 -29.23 4.90
C LEU A 94 7.68 -30.76 4.84
N TYR A 95 6.47 -31.29 4.96
CA TYR A 95 6.14 -32.70 4.80
C TYR A 95 5.14 -32.85 3.67
N ILE A 96 5.45 -33.70 2.69
CA ILE A 96 4.64 -33.90 1.49
C ILE A 96 4.10 -35.32 1.49
N PHE A 97 2.82 -35.46 1.14
CA PHE A 97 2.11 -36.73 1.19
C PHE A 97 1.71 -37.22 -0.20
N SER A 98 1.76 -38.53 -0.37
CA SER A 98 1.19 -39.24 -1.51
C SER A 98 -0.35 -39.20 -1.48
N PRO A 99 -1.04 -39.64 -2.55
CA PRO A 99 -2.49 -39.78 -2.59
C PRO A 99 -3.02 -40.72 -1.51
N SER A 100 -2.22 -41.73 -1.16
CA SER A 100 -2.48 -42.71 -0.10
C SER A 100 -2.21 -42.17 1.32
N GLY A 101 -1.82 -40.90 1.47
CA GLY A 101 -1.53 -40.29 2.76
C GLY A 101 -0.19 -40.70 3.38
N LYS A 102 0.68 -41.39 2.63
CA LYS A 102 2.04 -41.74 3.08
C LYS A 102 2.98 -40.56 2.85
N VAL A 103 3.89 -40.32 3.79
CA VAL A 103 4.91 -39.28 3.66
C VAL A 103 5.90 -39.67 2.55
N ILE A 104 6.15 -38.76 1.61
CA ILE A 104 7.14 -38.92 0.55
C ILE A 104 8.49 -38.48 1.10
N GLY A 105 9.30 -39.45 1.53
CA GLY A 105 10.49 -39.20 2.35
C GLY A 105 11.60 -38.37 1.69
N ASN A 106 11.78 -38.46 0.38
CA ASN A 106 12.76 -37.66 -0.37
C ASN A 106 12.31 -36.20 -0.60
N LEU A 107 11.02 -35.90 -0.41
CA LEU A 107 10.44 -34.56 -0.55
C LEU A 107 10.03 -33.94 0.81
N SER A 108 10.30 -34.63 1.92
CA SER A 108 9.86 -34.23 3.26
C SER A 108 11.02 -33.96 4.21
N SER A 109 10.81 -33.09 5.19
CA SER A 109 11.75 -32.85 6.29
C SER A 109 11.98 -34.13 7.11
N LYS A 110 13.14 -34.21 7.76
CA LYS A 110 13.55 -35.33 8.61
C LYS A 110 13.41 -35.05 10.11
N ARG A 111 12.95 -33.85 10.49
CA ARG A 111 12.90 -33.43 11.91
C ARG A 111 11.94 -34.27 12.75
N HIS A 112 10.76 -34.59 12.22
CA HIS A 112 9.80 -35.47 12.86
C HIS A 112 9.73 -36.83 12.16
N SER A 113 9.39 -37.87 12.92
CA SER A 113 9.18 -39.21 12.39
C SER A 113 8.09 -39.19 11.30
N HIS A 114 8.43 -39.70 10.11
CA HIS A 114 7.51 -39.80 8.97
C HIS A 114 6.27 -40.64 9.31
N ARG A 115 6.42 -41.66 10.16
CA ARG A 115 5.30 -42.47 10.65
C ARG A 115 4.34 -41.65 11.52
N ALA A 116 4.87 -40.83 12.41
CA ALA A 116 4.07 -39.98 13.28
C ALA A 116 3.33 -38.90 12.48
N ILE A 117 4.05 -38.22 11.58
CA ILE A 117 3.50 -37.20 10.69
C ILE A 117 2.41 -37.78 9.77
N GLY A 118 2.64 -38.96 9.19
CA GLY A 118 1.66 -39.67 8.37
C GLY A 118 0.37 -39.96 9.12
N ARG A 119 0.48 -40.46 10.36
CA ARG A 119 -0.69 -40.75 11.21
C ARG A 119 -1.47 -39.49 11.56
N VAL A 120 -0.78 -38.41 11.93
CA VAL A 120 -1.41 -37.13 12.28
C VAL A 120 -2.08 -36.50 11.07
N PHE A 121 -1.43 -36.49 9.91
CA PHE A 121 -2.03 -35.95 8.70
C PHE A 121 -3.29 -36.73 8.30
N GLY A 122 -3.24 -38.07 8.37
CA GLY A 122 -4.41 -38.92 8.15
C GLY A 122 -5.57 -38.58 9.09
N ALA A 123 -5.28 -38.39 10.38
CA ALA A 123 -6.28 -37.99 11.38
C ALA A 123 -6.86 -36.58 11.09
N MET A 124 -6.03 -35.62 10.69
CA MET A 124 -6.48 -34.28 10.30
C MET A 124 -7.39 -34.30 9.05
N VAL A 125 -7.09 -35.16 8.06
CA VAL A 125 -7.96 -35.37 6.90
C VAL A 125 -9.28 -36.01 7.30
N GLN A 126 -9.27 -36.95 8.26
CA GLN A 126 -10.49 -37.57 8.79
C GLN A 126 -11.37 -36.56 9.55
N ASP A 127 -10.78 -35.72 10.40
CA ASP A 127 -11.49 -34.68 11.15
C ASP A 127 -12.12 -33.63 10.24
N LYS A 128 -11.40 -33.20 9.19
CA LYS A 128 -11.96 -32.35 8.14
C LYS A 128 -13.17 -32.98 7.44
N ASN A 129 -13.21 -34.30 7.33
CA ASN A 129 -14.32 -35.05 6.75
C ASN A 129 -15.39 -35.45 7.80
N GLY A 130 -15.38 -34.87 9.00
CA GLY A 130 -16.39 -35.06 10.03
C GLY A 130 -16.15 -36.23 10.99
N LYS A 131 -15.02 -36.93 10.89
CA LYS A 131 -14.65 -38.01 11.82
C LYS A 131 -13.71 -37.48 12.91
N GLN A 132 -14.17 -37.45 14.16
CA GLN A 132 -13.37 -36.95 15.27
C GLN A 132 -12.04 -37.71 15.42
N MET A 133 -10.96 -36.96 15.67
CA MET A 133 -9.66 -37.53 16.03
C MET A 133 -9.74 -38.29 17.36
N SER A 134 -9.05 -39.42 17.46
CA SER A 134 -8.89 -40.12 18.73
C SER A 134 -8.01 -39.33 19.70
N ALA A 135 -8.11 -39.63 21.01
CA ALA A 135 -7.27 -39.00 22.03
C ALA A 135 -5.76 -39.22 21.78
N GLY A 136 -5.38 -40.40 21.26
CA GLY A 136 -4.00 -40.70 20.90
C GLY A 136 -3.48 -39.88 19.71
N GLU A 137 -4.32 -39.65 18.69
CA GLU A 137 -3.96 -38.82 17.53
C GLU A 137 -3.88 -37.34 17.91
N THR A 138 -4.77 -36.89 18.78
CA THR A 138 -4.74 -35.55 19.38
C THR A 138 -3.46 -35.35 20.19
N GLY A 139 -3.11 -36.30 21.06
CA GLY A 139 -1.87 -36.25 21.84
C GLY A 139 -0.62 -36.24 20.95
N LEU A 140 -0.63 -37.02 19.87
CA LEU A 140 0.48 -37.05 18.90
C LEU A 140 0.62 -35.73 18.14
N LEU A 141 -0.50 -35.13 17.70
CA LEU A 141 -0.50 -33.81 17.06
C LEU A 141 0.00 -32.73 18.02
N ASN A 142 -0.46 -32.73 19.27
CA ASN A 142 0.01 -31.81 20.29
C ASN A 142 1.50 -31.98 20.58
N ALA A 143 2.01 -33.21 20.57
CA ALA A 143 3.43 -33.50 20.73
C ALA A 143 4.27 -32.98 19.56
N ILE A 144 3.79 -33.12 18.31
CA ILE A 144 4.47 -32.60 17.11
C ILE A 144 4.46 -31.08 17.09
N LEU A 145 3.33 -30.46 17.41
CA LEU A 145 3.18 -28.99 17.47
C LEU A 145 3.78 -28.38 18.73
N ASN A 146 4.14 -29.22 19.70
CA ASN A 146 4.50 -28.84 21.06
C ASN A 146 3.46 -27.87 21.68
N SER A 147 2.18 -27.98 21.33
CA SER A 147 1.16 -26.97 21.63
C SER A 147 -0.15 -27.61 22.03
N SER A 148 -0.83 -27.01 23.01
CA SER A 148 -2.19 -27.35 23.41
C SER A 148 -3.25 -26.53 22.67
N VAL A 149 -2.84 -25.77 21.64
CA VAL A 149 -3.75 -24.92 20.86
C VAL A 149 -4.94 -25.75 20.37
N GLY A 150 -6.14 -25.21 20.55
CA GLY A 150 -7.40 -25.88 20.22
C GLY A 150 -7.35 -26.47 18.82
N LEU A 151 -7.51 -27.79 18.74
CA LEU A 151 -7.59 -28.57 17.50
C LEU A 151 -8.55 -27.97 16.48
N ASP A 152 -9.58 -27.24 16.95
CA ASP A 152 -10.54 -26.52 16.13
C ASP A 152 -9.89 -25.55 15.13
N LEU A 153 -8.75 -24.96 15.47
CA LEU A 153 -8.03 -24.07 14.56
C LEU A 153 -7.45 -24.84 13.39
N LEU A 154 -6.96 -26.07 13.62
CA LEU A 154 -6.37 -26.97 12.63
C LEU A 154 -7.38 -27.54 11.63
N ARG A 155 -8.69 -27.31 11.82
CA ARG A 155 -9.73 -27.72 10.87
C ARG A 155 -9.68 -26.95 9.55
N TYR A 156 -9.12 -25.74 9.54
CA TYR A 156 -9.09 -24.87 8.37
C TYR A 156 -7.90 -25.17 7.44
N SER A 157 -8.06 -26.16 6.56
CA SER A 157 -7.07 -26.45 5.52
C SER A 157 -6.83 -25.26 4.57
N GLY A 158 -5.60 -25.11 4.09
CA GLY A 158 -5.21 -24.11 3.10
C GLY A 158 -4.94 -22.71 3.68
N ARG A 159 -4.93 -22.58 5.02
CA ARG A 159 -4.58 -21.36 5.76
C ARG A 159 -3.40 -21.61 6.70
N ILE A 160 -2.64 -20.56 6.98
CA ILE A 160 -1.63 -20.57 8.04
C ILE A 160 -2.30 -20.24 9.37
N MET A 161 -1.93 -20.98 10.40
CA MET A 161 -2.42 -20.84 11.76
C MET A 161 -1.28 -20.49 12.69
N ILE A 162 -1.61 -19.69 13.70
CA ILE A 162 -0.68 -19.30 14.75
C ILE A 162 -0.73 -20.37 15.84
N LEU A 163 0.39 -21.03 16.10
CA LEU A 163 0.54 -22.01 17.17
C LEU A 163 0.95 -21.36 18.49
N GLY A 164 1.54 -20.16 18.42
CA GLY A 164 1.95 -19.35 19.56
C GLY A 164 3.10 -18.40 19.21
N LYS A 165 3.44 -17.49 20.12
CA LYS A 165 4.64 -16.63 20.01
C LYS A 165 5.90 -17.44 20.36
N ARG A 166 6.36 -18.27 19.43
CA ARG A 166 7.52 -19.17 19.60
C ARG A 166 8.51 -18.99 18.48
N ASP A 167 9.79 -19.11 18.79
CA ASP A 167 10.89 -18.99 17.83
C ASP A 167 10.94 -20.16 16.84
N THR A 168 10.53 -21.34 17.30
CA THR A 168 10.36 -22.56 16.49
C THR A 168 8.90 -22.97 16.49
N ASP A 169 8.40 -23.35 15.31
CA ASP A 169 7.04 -23.90 15.15
C ASP A 169 5.99 -22.91 15.65
N GLY A 170 6.20 -21.61 15.35
CA GLY A 170 5.26 -20.56 15.70
C GLY A 170 3.99 -20.60 14.84
N PHE A 171 4.08 -21.20 13.66
CA PHE A 171 2.95 -21.33 12.73
C PHE A 171 2.90 -22.70 12.07
N ALA A 172 1.70 -23.15 11.74
CA ALA A 172 1.45 -24.36 10.94
C ALA A 172 0.52 -24.07 9.77
N GLY A 173 0.69 -24.81 8.68
CA GLY A 173 -0.21 -24.81 7.55
C GLY A 173 -0.29 -26.18 6.93
N TRP A 174 -1.46 -26.57 6.46
CA TRP A 174 -1.63 -27.84 5.78
C TRP A 174 -2.72 -27.73 4.72
N ASP A 175 -2.62 -28.57 3.71
CA ASP A 175 -3.67 -28.70 2.71
C ASP A 175 -3.74 -30.16 2.24
N PHE A 176 -4.92 -30.55 1.79
CA PHE A 176 -5.20 -31.88 1.26
C PHE A 176 -6.04 -31.75 0.01
N THR A 177 -5.59 -32.37 -1.07
CA THR A 177 -6.37 -32.52 -2.28
C THR A 177 -6.56 -34.00 -2.56
N LYS A 178 -7.81 -34.39 -2.83
CA LYS A 178 -8.12 -35.75 -3.26
C LYS A 178 -7.49 -35.95 -4.65
N ALA A 179 -6.38 -36.68 -4.69
CA ALA A 179 -5.67 -37.00 -5.91
C ALA A 179 -6.44 -38.03 -6.75
N THR A 180 -6.37 -37.90 -8.06
CA THR A 180 -7.01 -38.80 -9.04
C THR A 180 -6.09 -39.92 -9.52
N ASN A 181 -4.76 -39.72 -9.46
CA ASN A 181 -3.74 -40.67 -9.92
C ASN A 181 -2.74 -40.97 -8.80
N GLU A 182 -2.11 -42.17 -8.82
CA GLU A 182 -1.14 -42.61 -7.80
C GLU A 182 0.15 -41.76 -7.75
N ASP A 183 0.56 -41.13 -8.86
CA ASP A 183 1.76 -40.28 -8.95
C ASP A 183 1.53 -38.80 -8.56
N ASP A 184 0.29 -38.43 -8.28
CA ASP A 184 -0.07 -37.07 -7.85
C ASP A 184 0.31 -36.84 -6.38
N LEU A 185 0.31 -35.59 -5.92
CA LEU A 185 0.52 -35.26 -4.51
C LEU A 185 -0.82 -35.14 -3.79
N GLY A 186 -0.95 -35.85 -2.66
CA GLY A 186 -2.19 -35.88 -1.86
C GLY A 186 -2.32 -34.69 -0.91
N GLY A 187 -1.20 -34.09 -0.49
CA GLY A 187 -1.24 -32.90 0.36
C GLY A 187 0.12 -32.53 0.94
N TYR A 188 0.10 -31.53 1.81
CA TYR A 188 1.28 -31.11 2.58
C TYR A 188 0.91 -30.70 4.01
N PHE A 189 1.92 -30.78 4.87
CA PHE A 189 1.92 -30.23 6.21
C PHE A 189 3.22 -29.45 6.40
N ALA A 190 3.13 -28.20 6.83
CA ALA A 190 4.26 -27.30 6.97
C ALA A 190 4.28 -26.69 8.36
N LEU A 191 5.45 -26.72 9.00
CA LEU A 191 5.75 -25.92 10.18
C LEU A 191 6.65 -24.76 9.74
N ILE A 192 6.34 -23.56 10.23
CA ILE A 192 7.08 -22.35 9.93
C ILE A 192 7.75 -21.85 11.22
N HIS A 193 9.06 -21.64 11.17
CA HIS A 193 9.88 -21.24 12.30
C HIS A 193 10.20 -19.74 12.20
N PRO A 194 9.65 -18.91 13.10
CA PRO A 194 9.87 -17.46 13.05
C PRO A 194 11.32 -17.04 13.17
N ARG A 195 12.15 -17.83 13.87
CA ARG A 195 13.59 -17.59 14.00
C ARG A 195 14.33 -17.55 12.65
N GLY A 196 13.84 -18.27 11.64
CA GLY A 196 14.42 -18.27 10.29
C GLY A 196 14.09 -17.00 9.49
N PHE A 197 13.15 -16.18 9.95
CA PHE A 197 12.77 -14.97 9.24
C PHE A 197 13.88 -13.91 9.31
N ILE A 198 14.21 -13.37 8.14
CA ILE A 198 15.03 -12.16 8.05
C ILE A 198 14.09 -10.97 8.28
N PRO A 199 14.30 -10.15 9.34
CA PRO A 199 13.42 -9.03 9.65
C PRO A 199 13.23 -8.08 8.45
N ASP A 200 11.97 -7.70 8.22
CA ASP A 200 11.54 -6.81 7.14
C ASP A 200 11.94 -7.22 5.71
N ARG A 201 12.48 -8.42 5.46
CA ARG A 201 12.99 -8.79 4.12
C ARG A 201 11.93 -8.62 3.04
N THR A 202 10.75 -9.20 3.27
CA THR A 202 9.62 -9.09 2.35
C THR A 202 9.19 -7.64 2.19
N LEU A 203 9.00 -6.93 3.30
CA LEU A 203 8.58 -5.54 3.27
C LEU A 203 9.56 -4.67 2.46
N LYS A 204 10.87 -4.82 2.69
CA LYS A 204 11.93 -4.14 1.94
C LYS A 204 11.87 -4.45 0.45
N LEU A 205 11.72 -5.71 0.07
CA LEU A 205 11.61 -6.12 -1.34
C LEU A 205 10.33 -5.55 -1.99
N SER A 206 9.20 -5.58 -1.30
CA SER A 206 7.95 -5.01 -1.77
C SER A 206 8.04 -3.49 -1.93
N ILE A 207 8.68 -2.79 -0.98
CA ILE A 207 8.95 -1.35 -1.07
C ILE A 207 9.86 -1.04 -2.25
N GLN A 208 10.95 -1.79 -2.44
CA GLN A 208 11.85 -1.61 -3.58
C GLN A 208 11.12 -1.81 -4.91
N TRP A 209 10.26 -2.82 -5.00
CA TRP A 209 9.44 -3.06 -6.18
C TRP A 209 8.45 -1.91 -6.45
N LEU A 210 7.75 -1.43 -5.41
CA LEU A 210 6.85 -0.28 -5.53
C LEU A 210 7.61 0.98 -5.97
N ASN A 211 8.75 1.27 -5.34
CA ASN A 211 9.57 2.44 -5.67
C ASN A 211 10.13 2.41 -7.11
N ARG A 212 10.34 1.21 -7.68
CA ARG A 212 10.70 1.05 -9.10
C ARG A 212 9.52 1.30 -10.03
N ARG A 213 8.31 0.85 -9.64
CA ARG A 213 7.11 0.94 -10.47
C ARG A 213 6.44 2.32 -10.42
N TRP A 214 6.42 2.98 -9.25
CA TRP A 214 5.86 4.31 -9.05
C TRP A 214 6.99 5.31 -8.79
N LYS A 215 7.50 5.95 -9.85
CA LYS A 215 8.66 6.84 -9.73
C LYS A 215 8.37 8.09 -8.87
N GLN A 216 7.16 8.63 -8.99
CA GLN A 216 6.71 9.85 -8.30
C GLN A 216 6.40 9.64 -6.82
N THR A 217 6.02 8.42 -6.42
CA THR A 217 5.66 8.08 -5.04
C THR A 217 6.77 7.27 -4.40
N LYS A 218 7.28 7.73 -3.26
CA LYS A 218 8.27 7.00 -2.47
C LYS A 218 7.60 6.30 -1.31
N PHE A 219 7.79 5.00 -1.25
CA PHE A 219 7.36 4.11 -0.18
C PHE A 219 8.51 3.84 0.76
N GLY A 220 8.18 3.66 2.03
CA GLY A 220 9.12 3.31 3.07
C GLY A 220 8.42 2.95 4.37
N TYR A 221 9.19 2.83 5.44
CA TYR A 221 8.64 2.59 6.77
C TYR A 221 9.48 3.25 7.86
N VAL A 222 8.84 3.41 9.02
CA VAL A 222 9.43 3.90 10.26
C VAL A 222 9.28 2.82 11.30
N ASP A 223 10.38 2.48 11.97
CA ASP A 223 10.36 1.61 13.14
C ASP A 223 10.52 2.45 14.41
N ILE A 224 9.46 2.47 15.22
CA ILE A 224 9.39 3.25 16.48
C ILE A 224 9.88 2.41 17.67
N ALA A 225 9.95 1.08 17.53
CA ALA A 225 10.44 0.23 18.62
C ALA A 225 11.97 0.28 18.76
N THR A 226 12.68 0.76 17.74
CA THR A 226 14.13 0.93 17.78
C THR A 226 14.51 2.33 18.24
N THR A 227 15.47 2.44 19.17
CA THR A 227 16.15 3.69 19.53
C THR A 227 17.57 3.68 18.93
N PRO A 228 17.96 4.66 18.10
CA PRO A 228 17.13 5.74 17.55
C PRO A 228 16.09 5.22 16.54
N ILE A 229 14.99 5.97 16.36
CA ILE A 229 13.92 5.68 15.40
C ILE A 229 14.54 5.54 14.00
N ARG A 230 14.31 4.40 13.35
CA ARG A 230 14.89 4.11 12.03
C ARG A 230 13.91 4.41 10.92
N PHE A 231 14.31 5.28 9.99
CA PHE A 231 13.61 5.55 8.74
C PHE A 231 14.21 4.72 7.61
N ASN A 232 13.37 3.95 6.94
CA ASN A 232 13.75 3.22 5.75
C ASN A 232 12.95 3.77 4.56
N VAL A 233 13.35 4.97 4.12
CA VAL A 233 12.77 5.72 3.01
C VAL A 233 13.94 6.25 2.16
N SER A 234 13.83 6.21 0.84
CA SER A 234 14.84 6.82 -0.04
C SER A 234 14.87 8.36 0.12
N ASN A 235 16.04 8.91 0.45
CA ASN A 235 16.27 10.17 1.16
C ASN A 235 15.99 11.53 0.45
N SER A 236 15.40 11.61 -0.74
CA SER A 236 15.31 12.92 -1.43
C SER A 236 14.14 13.82 -1.00
N LEU A 237 13.15 13.29 -0.27
CA LEU A 237 11.94 14.02 0.16
C LEU A 237 11.80 14.08 1.70
N VAL A 238 12.79 13.53 2.40
CA VAL A 238 12.83 13.40 3.87
C VAL A 238 13.86 14.41 4.39
N ASN A 239 13.39 15.55 4.87
CA ASN A 239 14.23 16.58 5.50
C ASN A 239 14.36 16.32 7.01
N GLU A 240 15.25 17.04 7.69
CA GLU A 240 15.53 16.92 9.14
C GLU A 240 14.26 17.01 10.02
N ASN A 241 13.28 17.82 9.61
CA ASN A 241 12.01 17.96 10.36
C ASN A 241 10.94 16.91 10.00
N PHE A 242 11.20 15.95 9.12
CA PHE A 242 10.19 14.96 8.71
C PHE A 242 9.74 14.07 9.87
N LEU A 243 10.67 13.74 10.76
CA LEU A 243 10.40 12.91 11.93
C LEU A 243 9.39 13.57 12.87
N ASN A 244 9.57 14.86 13.15
CA ASN A 244 8.66 15.61 14.01
C ASN A 244 7.24 15.65 13.42
N ASP A 245 7.11 15.92 12.12
CA ASP A 245 5.79 15.92 11.48
C ASP A 245 5.09 14.56 11.53
N VAL A 246 5.86 13.48 11.33
CA VAL A 246 5.33 12.12 11.46
C VAL A 246 4.90 11.83 12.91
N LEU A 247 5.70 12.20 13.91
CA LEU A 247 5.35 12.02 15.32
C LEU A 247 4.13 12.85 15.73
N VAL A 248 4.05 14.11 15.30
CA VAL A 248 2.90 14.98 15.54
C VAL A 248 1.65 14.38 14.90
N ALA A 249 1.74 13.93 13.65
CA ALA A 249 0.63 13.28 12.97
C ALA A 249 0.17 12.00 13.69
N ILE A 250 1.12 11.17 14.14
CA ILE A 250 0.83 9.97 14.93
C ILE A 250 0.11 10.32 16.24
N SER A 251 0.60 11.32 16.99
CA SER A 251 -0.04 11.76 18.24
C SER A 251 -1.46 12.31 18.04
N GLY A 252 -1.72 12.94 16.88
CA GLY A 252 -3.02 13.45 16.49
C GLY A 252 -3.91 12.44 15.76
N TYR A 253 -3.51 11.16 15.66
CA TYR A 253 -4.19 10.12 14.88
C TYR A 253 -4.45 10.48 13.40
N ASN A 254 -3.66 11.41 12.85
CA ASN A 254 -3.76 11.86 11.48
C ASN A 254 -3.02 10.90 10.55
N ARG A 255 -3.76 10.28 9.63
CA ARG A 255 -3.18 9.37 8.61
C ARG A 255 -2.58 10.09 7.42
N HIS A 256 -2.84 11.39 7.29
CA HIS A 256 -2.37 12.20 6.18
C HIS A 256 -1.65 13.43 6.69
N ILE A 257 -0.49 13.71 6.12
CA ILE A 257 0.33 14.89 6.42
C ILE A 257 0.44 15.69 5.12
N ARG A 258 0.12 16.98 5.18
CA ARG A 258 0.35 17.92 4.08
C ARG A 258 1.50 18.83 4.44
N ARG A 259 2.56 18.82 3.65
CA ARG A 259 3.69 19.76 3.73
C ARG A 259 3.62 20.74 2.56
N LYS A 260 4.55 21.71 2.52
CA LYS A 260 4.65 22.71 1.45
C LYS A 260 4.82 22.11 0.06
N ASN A 261 5.56 21.00 -0.07
CA ASN A 261 5.96 20.44 -1.37
C ASN A 261 5.55 18.97 -1.56
N CYS A 262 5.04 18.32 -0.52
CA CYS A 262 4.67 16.91 -0.57
C CYS A 262 3.48 16.62 0.34
N HIS A 263 2.84 15.48 0.10
CA HIS A 263 1.86 14.91 0.99
C HIS A 263 2.26 13.47 1.32
N VAL A 264 1.94 13.06 2.54
CA VAL A 264 2.32 11.76 3.09
C VAL A 264 1.10 11.05 3.61
N SER A 265 0.98 9.77 3.29
CA SER A 265 0.01 8.88 3.91
C SER A 265 0.73 7.89 4.83
N LEU A 266 0.13 7.66 5.99
CA LEU A 266 0.60 6.75 7.03
C LEU A 266 -0.34 5.56 7.14
N ALA A 267 0.22 4.36 7.28
CA ALA A 267 -0.54 3.18 7.70
C ALA A 267 0.21 2.46 8.83
N LEU A 268 -0.52 1.89 9.78
CA LEU A 268 0.09 1.09 10.85
C LEU A 268 0.69 -0.19 10.24
N ARG A 269 1.88 -0.58 10.72
CA ARG A 269 2.50 -1.86 10.40
C ARG A 269 1.87 -2.99 11.21
N LYS A 270 2.07 -4.24 10.76
CA LYS A 270 1.82 -5.42 11.61
C LYS A 270 2.90 -5.55 12.68
N GLY A 271 4.14 -5.19 12.33
CA GLY A 271 5.20 -4.94 13.29
C GLY A 271 5.04 -3.60 14.01
N ASN A 272 6.03 -3.23 14.81
CA ASN A 272 6.04 -1.92 15.47
C ASN A 272 6.39 -0.82 14.44
N GLY A 273 5.55 0.23 14.36
CA GLY A 273 5.80 1.41 13.55
C GLY A 273 4.80 1.63 12.41
N TYR A 274 5.22 2.37 11.38
CA TYR A 274 4.34 2.88 10.33
C TYR A 274 4.92 2.69 8.93
N LEU A 275 4.05 2.40 7.96
CA LEU A 275 4.33 2.45 6.53
C LEU A 275 4.06 3.85 6.01
N LEU A 276 4.89 4.30 5.08
CA LEU A 276 4.85 5.64 4.51
C LEU A 276 4.64 5.57 3.00
N ALA A 277 3.80 6.45 2.47
CA ALA A 277 3.73 6.77 1.06
C ALA A 277 3.86 8.29 0.89
N ILE A 278 4.92 8.74 0.23
CA ILE A 278 5.28 10.15 0.08
C ILE A 278 5.18 10.50 -1.41
N SER A 279 4.38 11.50 -1.74
CA SER A 279 4.25 12.00 -3.11
C SER A 279 4.40 13.52 -3.14
N PRO A 280 4.92 14.10 -4.24
CA PRO A 280 4.91 15.55 -4.41
C PRO A 280 3.48 16.06 -4.44
N LEU A 281 3.28 17.33 -4.07
CA LEU A 281 1.99 17.96 -4.26
C LEU A 281 1.68 18.06 -5.75
N PRO A 282 0.46 17.69 -6.18
CA PRO A 282 0.05 17.93 -7.55
C PRO A 282 -0.07 19.44 -7.77
N VAL A 283 0.36 19.87 -8.94
CA VAL A 283 0.21 21.25 -9.42
C VAL A 283 -0.82 21.22 -10.54
N PHE A 284 -1.81 22.11 -10.51
CA PHE A 284 -2.82 22.21 -11.56
C PHE A 284 -2.33 23.16 -12.67
N PHE A 285 -1.88 24.36 -12.30
CA PHE A 285 -1.29 25.30 -13.23
C PHE A 285 0.24 25.28 -13.14
N PRO A 286 0.96 25.06 -14.25
CA PRO A 286 2.41 25.15 -14.23
C PRO A 286 2.86 26.59 -13.90
N GLU A 287 4.07 26.76 -13.35
CA GLU A 287 4.56 28.06 -12.87
C GLU A 287 4.51 29.16 -13.96
N TRP A 288 4.76 28.80 -15.22
CA TRP A 288 4.69 29.74 -16.35
C TRP A 288 3.28 30.31 -16.59
N PHE A 289 2.23 29.56 -16.23
CA PHE A 289 0.85 30.02 -16.39
C PHE A 289 0.56 31.19 -15.44
N SER A 290 1.00 31.08 -14.18
CA SER A 290 0.90 32.19 -13.22
C SER A 290 1.61 33.45 -13.73
N LEU A 291 2.80 33.28 -14.31
CA LEU A 291 3.54 34.38 -14.92
C LEU A 291 2.80 35.02 -16.11
N ALA A 292 2.24 34.20 -17.01
CA ALA A 292 1.47 34.66 -18.15
C ALA A 292 0.20 35.44 -17.72
N VAL A 293 -0.49 34.97 -16.70
CA VAL A 293 -1.67 35.65 -16.12
C VAL A 293 -1.25 36.99 -15.53
N ASN A 294 -0.18 37.05 -14.75
CA ASN A 294 0.29 38.30 -14.14
C ASN A 294 0.70 39.34 -15.20
N ILE A 295 1.38 38.93 -16.27
CA ILE A 295 1.70 39.80 -17.41
C ILE A 295 0.42 40.31 -18.08
N SER A 296 -0.55 39.42 -18.33
CA SER A 296 -1.83 39.80 -18.95
C SER A 296 -2.61 40.80 -18.09
N CYS A 297 -2.63 40.60 -16.78
CA CYS A 297 -3.23 41.53 -15.83
C CYS A 297 -2.53 42.90 -15.84
N LEU A 298 -1.19 42.93 -15.93
CA LEU A 298 -0.41 44.16 -15.99
C LEU A 298 -0.65 44.93 -17.30
N LEU A 299 -0.72 44.21 -18.43
CA LEU A 299 -1.07 44.79 -19.73
C LEU A 299 -2.49 45.38 -19.71
N TRP A 300 -3.47 44.64 -19.17
CA TRP A 300 -4.84 45.13 -19.01
C TRP A 300 -4.91 46.39 -18.15
N PHE A 301 -4.26 46.36 -16.97
CA PHE A 301 -4.20 47.51 -16.07
C PHE A 301 -3.61 48.74 -16.77
N SER A 302 -2.51 48.56 -17.51
CA SER A 302 -1.84 49.63 -18.25
C SER A 302 -2.73 50.21 -19.35
N LEU A 303 -3.46 49.37 -20.09
CA LEU A 303 -4.41 49.80 -21.12
C LEU A 303 -5.57 50.62 -20.52
N VAL A 304 -6.19 50.15 -19.44
CA VAL A 304 -7.29 50.86 -18.78
C VAL A 304 -6.81 52.17 -18.17
N PHE A 305 -5.63 52.17 -17.54
CA PHE A 305 -5.03 53.38 -16.98
C PHE A 305 -4.72 54.42 -18.04
N HIS A 306 -4.13 54.01 -19.17
CA HIS A 306 -3.83 54.90 -20.30
C HIS A 306 -5.09 55.50 -20.93
N GLY A 307 -6.14 54.68 -21.13
CA GLY A 307 -7.43 55.15 -21.65
C GLY A 307 -8.09 56.19 -20.73
N VAL A 308 -8.07 55.95 -19.41
CA VAL A 308 -8.57 56.91 -18.42
C VAL A 308 -7.73 58.20 -18.39
N ALA A 309 -6.40 58.09 -18.51
CA ALA A 309 -5.49 59.24 -18.51
C ALA A 309 -5.66 60.15 -19.74
N LYS A 310 -5.96 59.57 -20.91
CA LYS A 310 -6.24 60.31 -22.15
C LYS A 310 -7.62 60.98 -22.19
N GLY A 311 -8.46 60.77 -21.17
CA GLY A 311 -9.83 61.29 -21.15
C GLY A 311 -10.72 60.67 -22.23
N GLU A 312 -10.26 59.59 -22.87
CA GLU A 312 -11.07 58.84 -23.82
C GLU A 312 -12.26 58.27 -23.03
N GLN A 313 -13.48 58.44 -23.54
CA GLN A 313 -14.59 57.59 -23.15
C GLN A 313 -14.33 56.20 -23.73
N THR A 314 -13.28 55.51 -23.25
CA THR A 314 -12.63 54.35 -23.90
C THR A 314 -13.52 53.14 -24.10
N PHE A 315 -14.80 53.23 -23.73
CA PHE A 315 -15.84 52.28 -24.07
C PHE A 315 -17.14 53.07 -24.25
N SER A 316 -17.59 53.32 -25.49
CA SER A 316 -18.79 54.15 -25.79
C SER A 316 -20.12 53.54 -25.31
N ILE A 317 -20.07 52.36 -24.71
CA ILE A 317 -21.21 51.60 -24.22
C ILE A 317 -21.74 52.20 -22.90
N ARG A 318 -23.07 52.26 -22.73
CA ARG A 318 -23.70 52.75 -21.49
C ARG A 318 -23.26 51.94 -20.26
N ILE A 319 -23.09 52.60 -19.12
CA ILE A 319 -22.62 52.01 -17.84
C ILE A 319 -23.35 50.72 -17.43
N PRO A 320 -24.69 50.58 -17.57
CA PRO A 320 -25.40 49.36 -17.19
C PRO A 320 -24.91 48.11 -17.93
N PHE A 321 -24.64 48.23 -19.25
CA PHE A 321 -24.12 47.10 -20.04
C PHE A 321 -22.70 46.70 -19.62
N LYS A 322 -21.88 47.67 -19.18
CA LYS A 322 -20.53 47.39 -18.67
C LYS A 322 -20.57 46.63 -17.35
N LEU A 323 -21.49 47.00 -16.46
CA LEU A 323 -21.69 46.29 -15.19
C LEU A 323 -22.24 44.88 -15.43
N VAL A 324 -23.18 44.71 -16.36
CA VAL A 324 -23.67 43.38 -16.77
C VAL A 324 -22.55 42.53 -17.36
N GLY A 325 -21.72 43.08 -18.25
CA GLY A 325 -20.57 42.36 -18.82
C GLY A 325 -19.54 41.96 -17.76
N LEU A 326 -19.26 42.84 -16.80
CA LEU A 326 -18.36 42.58 -15.68
C LEU A 326 -18.94 41.55 -14.69
N PHE A 327 -20.26 41.53 -14.51
CA PHE A 327 -20.95 40.50 -13.72
C PHE A 327 -20.92 39.14 -14.42
N ILE A 328 -21.21 39.08 -15.73
CA ILE A 328 -21.12 37.85 -16.53
C ILE A 328 -19.68 37.33 -16.54
N PHE A 329 -18.69 38.22 -16.67
CA PHE A 329 -17.28 37.86 -16.55
C PHE A 329 -17.01 37.25 -15.18
N ALA A 330 -17.42 37.90 -14.09
CA ALA A 330 -17.15 37.39 -12.75
C ALA A 330 -17.79 36.02 -12.47
N VAL A 331 -19.02 35.80 -12.95
CA VAL A 331 -19.73 34.52 -12.79
C VAL A 331 -19.17 33.44 -13.72
N GLY A 332 -18.77 33.80 -14.95
CA GLY A 332 -18.28 32.85 -15.96
C GLY A 332 -16.80 32.49 -15.83
N THR A 333 -15.99 33.35 -15.19
CA THR A 333 -14.52 33.18 -15.10
C THR A 333 -14.11 31.84 -14.47
N PRO A 334 -14.69 31.38 -13.32
CA PRO A 334 -14.35 30.07 -12.76
C PRO A 334 -14.63 28.89 -13.71
N ALA A 335 -15.73 28.94 -14.47
CA ALA A 335 -16.10 27.89 -15.42
C ALA A 335 -15.16 27.86 -16.64
N ILE A 336 -14.74 29.03 -17.14
CA ILE A 336 -13.78 29.14 -18.25
C ILE A 336 -12.40 28.64 -17.80
N ILE A 337 -11.95 29.00 -16.59
CA ILE A 337 -10.66 28.55 -16.06
C ILE A 337 -10.63 27.02 -15.91
N LEU A 338 -11.73 26.40 -15.45
CA LEU A 338 -11.87 24.95 -15.37
C LEU A 338 -11.83 24.25 -16.73
N LEU A 339 -12.27 24.91 -17.82
CA LEU A 339 -12.20 24.36 -19.18
C LEU A 339 -10.79 24.44 -19.79
N ILE A 340 -9.99 25.42 -19.37
CA ILE A 340 -8.64 25.67 -19.91
C ILE A 340 -7.59 24.81 -19.20
N GLY A 341 -7.74 24.56 -17.90
CA GLY A 341 -6.80 23.77 -17.09
C GLY A 341 -7.00 22.27 -17.20
#